data_AF-A0A2D6MCD4-F1
#
_entry.id   AF-A0A2D6MCD4-F1
#
_cell.length_a   1.000
_cell.length_b   1.000
_cell.length_c   1.000
_cell.angle_alpha   90.00
_cell.angle_beta   90.00
_cell.angle_gamma   90.00
#
_symmetry.space_group_name_H-M   'P 1'
#
loop_
_entity.id
_entity.type
_entity.pdbx_description
1 polymer ?
#
loop_
_entity_poly.entity_id
_entity_poly.type
_entity_poly.pdbx_seq_one_letter_code
_entity_poly.pdbx_strand_id
1 'polypeptide(L)' 'MCDNPNCETDRSPLFFSAKHSDMLFLSMGSLDQDGYNPGGFNCGSGDYLKGMLCLDCGKIQGQFPVPDPLEEELEE' A
#
# COMPACT_ATOMS: atom_id res chain seq x y z
N MET A 1 10.48 -0.65 -10.68
CA MET A 1 9.83 -0.18 -11.92
C MET A 1 8.41 0.23 -11.60
N CYS A 2 7.80 1.07 -12.42
CA CYS A 2 6.39 1.45 -12.25
C CYS A 2 5.47 0.33 -12.75
N ASP A 3 4.45 -0.04 -11.98
CA ASP A 3 3.50 -1.12 -12.28
C ASP A 3 2.40 -0.70 -13.27
N ASN A 4 2.27 0.60 -13.54
CA ASN A 4 1.30 1.12 -14.52
C ASN A 4 1.75 0.82 -15.96
N PRO A 5 0.99 0.05 -16.76
CA PRO A 5 1.38 -0.32 -18.13
C PRO A 5 1.45 0.89 -19.10
N ASN A 6 0.89 2.03 -18.72
CA ASN A 6 0.97 3.28 -19.49
C ASN A 6 2.09 4.21 -18.99
N CYS A 7 3.00 3.72 -18.16
CA CYS A 7 4.13 4.50 -17.65
C CYS A 7 5.44 3.81 -18.01
N GLU A 8 6.25 4.46 -18.85
CA GLU A 8 7.52 3.94 -19.35
C GLU A 8 8.72 4.35 -18.48
N THR A 9 8.48 4.74 -17.22
CA THR A 9 9.58 5.21 -16.38
C THR A 9 10.44 4.08 -15.83
N ASP A 10 11.74 4.22 -16.02
CA ASP A 10 12.76 3.40 -15.37
C ASP A 10 13.16 3.95 -14.00
N ARG A 11 12.62 5.11 -13.59
CA ARG A 11 12.92 5.68 -12.28
C ARG A 11 12.31 4.83 -11.18
N SER A 12 13.08 4.65 -10.12
CA SER A 12 12.58 4.03 -8.89
C SER A 12 11.42 4.86 -8.32
N PRO A 13 10.33 4.22 -7.86
CA PRO A 13 9.26 4.93 -7.19
C PRO A 13 9.75 5.56 -5.88
N LEU A 14 9.09 6.64 -5.46
CA LEU A 14 9.31 7.25 -4.15
C LEU A 14 8.64 6.39 -3.09
N PHE A 15 9.42 5.94 -2.10
CA PHE A 15 8.89 5.32 -0.89
C PHE A 15 8.49 6.40 0.10
N PHE A 16 7.29 6.31 0.65
CA PHE A 16 6.82 7.22 1.69
C PHE A 16 6.31 6.46 2.91
N SER A 17 6.40 7.12 4.05
CA SER A 17 5.85 6.67 5.32
C SER A 17 5.24 7.88 6.03
N ALA A 18 3.98 7.79 6.40
CA ALA A 18 3.24 8.82 7.10
C ALA A 18 2.76 8.28 8.44
N LYS A 19 2.96 9.05 9.52
CA LYS A 19 2.40 8.74 10.82
C LYS A 19 1.06 9.46 10.97
N HIS A 20 0.01 8.74 11.34
CA HIS A 20 -1.25 9.34 11.75
C HIS A 20 -1.29 9.41 13.29
N SER A 21 -1.51 10.60 13.83
CA SER A 21 -1.68 10.85 15.27
C SER A 21 -3.12 10.78 15.72
N ASP A 22 -4.04 11.10 14.81
CA ASP A 22 -5.47 11.04 14.99
C ASP A 22 -5.98 9.87 14.15
N MET A 23 -6.81 9.02 14.77
CA MET A 23 -7.31 7.73 14.27
C MET A 23 -7.46 7.69 12.74
N LEU A 24 -6.93 6.64 12.11
CA LEU A 24 -7.10 6.35 10.70
C LEU A 24 -8.51 5.82 10.44
N PHE A 25 -9.18 6.42 9.46
CA PHE A 25 -10.36 5.82 8.83
C PHE A 25 -9.97 5.16 7.50
N LEU A 26 -10.31 3.88 7.34
CA LEU A 26 -10.12 3.11 6.12
C LEU A 26 -11.48 2.59 5.64
N SER A 27 -11.81 2.83 4.36
CA SER A 27 -12.97 2.22 3.70
C SER A 27 -12.53 1.56 2.40
N MET A 28 -12.78 0.26 2.28
CA MET A 28 -12.38 -0.56 1.14
C MET A 28 -13.45 -1.62 0.85
N GLY A 29 -14.24 -1.41 -0.20
CA GLY A 29 -15.32 -2.34 -0.55
C GLY A 29 -16.39 -2.39 0.55
N SER A 30 -16.52 -3.53 1.22
CA SER A 30 -17.42 -3.71 2.37
C SER A 30 -16.71 -3.62 3.73
N LEU A 31 -15.39 -3.35 3.74
CA LEU A 31 -14.61 -3.16 4.96
C LEU A 31 -14.56 -1.68 5.30
N ASP A 32 -15.15 -1.32 6.45
CA ASP A 32 -14.98 -0.01 7.07
C ASP A 32 -14.27 -0.21 8.42
N GLN A 33 -13.18 0.51 8.65
CA GLN A 33 -12.39 0.43 9.87
C GLN A 33 -12.01 1.84 10.36
N ASP A 34 -12.10 2.03 11.67
CA ASP A 34 -11.73 3.24 12.38
C ASP A 34 -10.71 2.88 13.48
N GLY A 35 -9.69 3.72 13.67
CA GLY A 35 -8.63 3.54 14.67
C GLY A 35 -7.25 3.38 14.06
N TYR A 36 -6.66 2.19 14.15
CA TYR A 36 -5.30 1.93 13.63
C TYR A 36 -5.34 1.44 12.18
N ASN A 37 -4.26 1.71 11.44
CA ASN A 37 -4.04 1.15 10.12
C ASN A 37 -4.02 -0.38 10.20
N PRO A 38 -4.95 -1.09 9.54
CA PRO A 38 -4.91 -2.54 9.51
C PRO A 38 -3.69 -3.03 8.73
N GLY A 39 -3.10 -4.12 9.21
CA GLY A 39 -2.08 -4.86 8.46
C GLY A 39 -2.70 -5.67 7.33
N GLY A 40 -1.85 -6.30 6.51
CA GLY A 40 -2.30 -7.21 5.44
C GLY A 40 -2.78 -6.52 4.16
N PHE A 41 -2.63 -5.20 4.04
CA PHE A 41 -3.01 -4.42 2.85
C PHE A 41 -1.81 -3.84 2.08
N ASN A 42 -0.59 -4.29 2.40
CA ASN A 42 0.67 -3.76 1.87
C ASN A 42 0.79 -2.22 1.95
N CYS A 43 0.09 -1.61 2.93
CA CYS A 43 0.03 -0.17 3.15
C CYS A 43 0.51 0.25 4.54
N GLY A 44 1.33 -0.59 5.20
CA GLY A 44 1.75 -0.42 6.58
C GLY A 44 0.78 -1.04 7.60
N SER A 45 0.93 -0.67 8.87
CA SER A 45 0.05 -1.09 9.97
C SER A 45 0.24 -0.18 11.20
N GLY A 46 -0.72 -0.22 12.14
CA GLY A 46 -0.65 0.53 13.39
C GLY A 46 -0.80 2.04 13.19
N ASP A 47 0.20 2.81 13.61
CA ASP A 47 0.24 4.28 13.49
C ASP A 47 0.83 4.78 12.17
N TYR A 48 1.27 3.87 11.29
CA TYR A 48 2.00 4.25 10.08
C TYR A 48 1.34 3.69 8.84
N LEU A 49 1.14 4.60 7.88
CA LEU A 49 0.78 4.27 6.51
C LEU A 49 2.04 4.35 5.64
N LYS A 50 2.26 3.33 4.82
CA LYS A 50 3.42 3.22 3.94
C LYS A 50 2.96 2.95 2.52
N GLY A 51 3.75 3.38 1.55
CA GLY A 51 3.46 3.10 0.15
C GLY A 51 4.57 3.56 -0.79
N MET A 52 4.33 3.30 -2.06
CA MET A 52 5.21 3.69 -3.16
C MET A 52 4.43 4.59 -4.12
N LEU A 53 5.06 5.67 -4.59
CA LEU A 53 4.49 6.60 -5.57
C LEU A 53 5.41 6.69 -6.79
N CYS A 54 4.88 6.44 -7.97
CA CYS A 54 5.60 6.75 -9.20
C CYS A 54 5.63 8.26 -9.39
N LEU A 55 6.83 8.84 -9.47
CA LEU A 55 7.01 10.30 -9.60
C LEU A 55 6.68 10.84 -10.99
N ASP A 56 6.57 9.96 -12.00
CA ASP A 56 6.32 10.38 -13.37
C ASP A 56 4.84 10.25 -13.75
N CYS A 57 4.19 9.11 -13.44
CA CYS A 57 2.74 8.97 -13.69
C CYS A 57 1.84 9.34 -12.49
N GLY A 58 2.43 9.60 -11.32
CA GLY A 58 1.70 10.01 -10.12
C GLY A 58 0.82 8.92 -9.50
N LYS A 59 0.99 7.66 -9.88
CA LYS A 59 0.18 6.53 -9.36
C LYS A 59 0.82 5.93 -8.12
N ILE A 60 0.01 5.54 -7.15
CA ILE A 60 0.44 4.63 -6.07
C ILE A 60 0.78 3.28 -6.70
N GLN A 61 1.91 2.71 -6.30
CA GLN A 61 2.41 1.42 -6.77
C GLN A 61 2.07 0.33 -5.76
N GLY A 62 1.91 -0.89 -6.24
CA GLY A 62 1.46 -2.03 -5.45
C GLY A 62 0.51 -2.92 -6.25
N GLN A 63 0.48 -4.20 -5.90
CA GLN A 63 -0.47 -5.16 -6.44
C GLN A 63 -1.73 -5.20 -5.60
N PHE A 64 -2.88 -5.12 -6.28
CA PHE A 64 -4.19 -5.41 -5.73
C PHE A 64 -4.80 -6.57 -6.54
N PRO A 65 -5.41 -7.59 -5.91
CA PRO A 65 -5.58 -7.77 -4.46
C PRO A 65 -4.23 -7.98 -3.76
N VAL A 66 -4.18 -7.64 -2.47
CA VAL A 66 -3.00 -7.92 -1.64
C VAL A 66 -2.97 -9.43 -1.41
N PRO A 67 -1.83 -10.12 -1.61
CA PRO A 67 -1.73 -11.56 -1.36
C PRO A 67 -2.20 -11.88 0.06
N ASP A 68 -2.94 -12.99 0.23
CA ASP A 68 -3.35 -13.43 1.56
C ASP A 68 -2.08 -13.78 2.35
N PRO A 69 -1.83 -13.22 3.54
CA PRO A 69 -0.62 -13.53 4.32
C PRO A 69 -0.41 -15.04 4.57
N LEU A 70 -1.46 -15.85 4.47
CA LEU A 70 -1.38 -17.32 4.57
C LEU A 70 -0.82 -18.02 3.33
N GLU A 71 -0.77 -17.36 2.17
CA GLU A 71 -0.21 -17.92 0.94
C GLU A 71 1.31 -17.70 0.83
N GLU A 72 1.85 -16.66 1.47
CA GLU A 72 3.30 -16.36 1.45
C GLU A 72 4.13 -17.23 2.41
N GLU A 73 3.54 -17.80 3.48
CA GLU A 73 4.25 -18.73 4.39
C GLU A 73 4.39 -20.16 3.83
N LEU A 74 3.81 -20.47 2.67
CA LEU A 74 3.83 -21.81 2.06
C LEU A 74 4.93 -21.97 0.97
N GLU A 75 5.73 -20.94 0.69
CA GLU A 75 6.80 -20.98 -0.31
C GLU A 75 8.24 -20.97 0.26
N GLU A 76 8.44 -21.22 1.56
CA GLU A 76 9.78 -21.44 2.16
C GLU A 76 10.15 -22.93 2.38
#